data_AF-A0A7Z9UWE4-F1
#
_entry.id   AF-A0A7Z9UWE4-F1
#
_cell.length_a   1.000
_cell.length_b   1.000
_cell.length_c   1.000
_cell.angle_alpha   90.00
_cell.angle_beta   90.00
_cell.angle_gamma   90.00
#
_symmetry.space_group_name_H-M   'P 1'
#
loop_
_entity.id
_entity.type
_entity.pdbx_description
1 polymer ?
#
loop_
_entity_poly.entity_id
_entity_poly.type
_entity_poly.pdbx_seq_one_letter_code
_entity_poly.pdbx_strand_id
1 'polypeptide(L)' 'MMADIKKLPIDGTLDLHTFHPSDVRDLVKNYLIECQKIRIYRVRIIHGKG' A
#
# COMPACT_ATOMS: atom_id res chain seq x y z
N MET A 1 20.33 -0.53 -20.82
CA MET A 1 19.33 0.53 -20.53
C MET A 1 18.45 -0.01 -19.42
N MET A 2 18.82 0.21 -18.15
CA MET A 2 17.97 -0.18 -17.02
C MET A 2 16.86 0.86 -16.89
N ALA A 3 15.60 0.43 -16.94
CA ALA A 3 14.47 1.30 -16.69
C ALA A 3 14.61 1.92 -15.29
N ASP A 4 14.46 3.23 -15.22
CA ASP A 4 14.41 3.97 -13.96
C ASP A 4 13.24 3.41 -13.13
N ILE A 5 13.53 2.66 -12.08
CA ILE A 5 12.51 2.12 -11.18
C ILE A 5 12.01 3.31 -10.36
N LYS A 6 10.98 3.97 -10.90
CA LYS A 6 10.32 5.08 -10.24
C LYS A 6 9.61 4.53 -9.01
N LYS A 7 10.18 4.75 -7.83
CA LYS A 7 9.48 4.49 -6.57
C LYS A 7 8.24 5.37 -6.56
N LEU A 8 7.06 4.75 -6.59
CA LEU A 8 5.82 5.48 -6.37
C LEU A 8 5.82 6.00 -4.93
N PRO A 9 5.46 7.27 -4.71
CA PRO A 9 5.36 7.81 -3.36
C PRO A 9 4.27 7.05 -2.58
N ILE A 10 4.60 6.66 -1.35
CA ILE A 10 3.63 6.16 -0.38
C ILE A 10 3.06 7.39 0.33
N ASP A 11 1.77 7.65 0.14
CA ASP A 11 1.09 8.84 0.67
C ASP A 11 0.16 8.52 1.86
N GLY A 12 0.10 7.26 2.27
CA GLY A 12 -0.78 6.78 3.32
C GLY A 12 -2.16 6.32 2.84
N THR A 13 -2.43 6.26 1.53
CA THR A 13 -3.68 5.70 0.98
C THR A 13 -3.42 4.37 0.27
N LEU A 14 -4.15 3.32 0.62
CA LEU A 14 -4.12 2.02 -0.05
C LEU A 14 -5.52 1.65 -0.52
N ASP A 15 -5.71 1.53 -1.84
CA ASP A 15 -6.96 1.03 -2.41
C ASP A 15 -6.87 -0.47 -2.70
N LEU A 16 -7.74 -1.26 -2.07
CA LEU A 16 -7.74 -2.71 -2.19
C LEU A 16 -8.55 -3.24 -3.39
N HIS A 17 -9.31 -2.41 -4.11
CA HIS A 17 -10.18 -2.87 -5.22
C HIS A 17 -9.41 -3.49 -6.40
N THR A 18 -8.13 -3.18 -6.54
CA THR A 18 -7.27 -3.69 -7.63
C THR A 18 -6.48 -4.94 -7.24
N PHE A 19 -6.65 -5.45 -6.02
CA PHE A 19 -5.86 -6.57 -5.51
C PHE A 19 -6.72 -7.83 -5.34
N HIS A 20 -6.10 -8.99 -5.52
CA HIS A 20 -6.79 -10.26 -5.29
C HIS A 20 -7.04 -10.46 -3.78
N PRO A 21 -8.20 -10.99 -3.36
CA PRO A 21 -8.53 -11.15 -1.93
C PRO A 21 -7.50 -11.96 -1.12
N SER A 22 -6.83 -12.94 -1.74
CA SER A 22 -5.77 -13.72 -1.09
C SER A 22 -4.57 -12.88 -0.67
N ASP A 23 -4.32 -11.76 -1.37
CA ASP A 23 -3.10 -10.97 -1.22
C ASP A 23 -3.28 -9.84 -0.20
N VAL A 24 -4.54 -9.49 0.11
CA VAL A 24 -4.90 -8.34 0.97
C VAL A 24 -4.18 -8.38 2.32
N ARG A 25 -4.09 -9.56 2.95
CA ARG A 25 -3.46 -9.70 4.27
C ARG A 25 -2.01 -9.23 4.26
N ASP A 26 -1.23 -9.75 3.33
CA ASP A 26 0.19 -9.43 3.23
C ASP A 26 0.42 -8.02 2.69
N LEU A 27 -0.44 -7.60 1.75
CA LEU A 27 -0.41 -6.25 1.19
C LEU A 27 -0.60 -5.18 2.27
N VAL A 28 -1.64 -5.30 3.10
CA VAL A 28 -1.91 -4.35 4.18
C VAL A 28 -0.74 -4.32 5.17
N LYS A 29 -0.24 -5.50 5.58
CA LYS A 29 0.89 -5.59 6.52
C LYS A 29 2.13 -4.87 5.97
N ASN A 30 2.49 -5.16 4.73
CA ASN A 30 3.66 -4.57 4.10
C ASN A 30 3.48 -3.06 3.91
N TYR A 31 2.29 -2.60 3.50
CA TYR A 31 2.00 -1.18 3.33
C TYR A 31 2.14 -0.39 4.64
N LEU A 32 1.65 -0.92 5.76
CA LEU A 32 1.78 -0.28 7.06
C LEU A 32 3.24 -0.19 7.52
N ILE A 33 4.04 -1.24 7.27
CA ILE A 33 5.48 -1.24 7.56
C ILE A 33 6.19 -0.14 6.76
N GLU A 34 5.89 -0.02 5.47
CA GLU A 34 6.50 1.03 4.64
C GLU A 34 6.05 2.44 5.07
N CYS A 35 4.77 2.63 5.41
CA CYS A 35 4.27 3.88 5.99
C CYS A 35 5.04 4.26 7.26
N GLN A 36 5.25 3.30 8.16
CA GLN A 36 5.98 3.51 9.41
C GLN A 36 7.42 3.96 9.16
N LYS A 37 8.13 3.34 8.20
CA LYS A 37 9.52 3.70 7.83
C LYS A 37 9.64 5.16 7.40
N ILE A 38 8.59 5.72 6.81
CA ILE A 38 8.54 7.13 6.36
C ILE A 38 7.69 8.02 7.26
N ARG A 39 7.40 7.58 8.50
CA ARG A 39 6.67 8.34 9.54
C ARG A 39 5.24 8.74 9.15
N ILE A 40 4.59 7.97 8.28
CA ILE A 40 3.15 8.06 8.03
C ILE A 40 2.44 7.16 9.06
N TYR A 41 1.81 7.78 10.06
CA TYR A 41 1.07 7.07 11.11
C TYR A 41 -0.45 7.13 10.92
N ARG A 42 -0.92 7.95 9.98
CA ARG A 42 -2.32 8.02 9.57
C ARG A 42 -2.45 7.41 8.19
N VAL A 43 -3.13 6.27 8.13
CA VAL A 43 -3.32 5.50 6.89
C VAL A 43 -4.82 5.40 6.59
N ARG A 44 -5.17 5.50 5.30
CA ARG A 44 -6.50 5.29 4.76
C ARG A 44 -6.48 4.03 3.90
N ILE A 45 -7.21 3.00 4.32
CA ILE A 45 -7.42 1.80 3.50
C ILE A 45 -8.81 1.94 2.87
N ILE A 46 -8.87 1.98 1.54
CA ILE A 46 -10.10 2.02 0.76
C ILE A 46 -10.42 0.58 0.37
N HIS A 47 -11.58 0.10 0.79
CA HIS A 47 -12.09 -1.20 0.38
C HIS A 47 -13.61 -1.13 0.24
N GLY A 48 -14.16 -2.02 -0.59
CA GLY A 48 -15.60 -2.17 -0.76
C GLY A 48 -16.26 -2.75 0.49
N LYS A 49 -17.60 -2.84 0.47
CA LYS A 49 -18.43 -3.37 1.57
C LYS A 49 -18.27 -4.88 1.84
N GLY A 50 -17.12 -5.49 1.50
CA GLY A 50 -16.83 -6.88 1.85
C GLY A 50 -17.08 -7.15 3.32
#